data_AF-A0A9Q0XUF3-F1
#
_entry.id   AF-A0A9Q0XUF3-F1
#
_cell.length_a   1.000
_cell.length_b   1.000
_cell.length_c   1.000
_cell.angle_alpha   90.00
_cell.angle_beta   90.00
_cell.angle_gamma   90.00
#
_symmetry.space_group_name_H-M   'P 1'
#
loop_
_entity.id
_entity.type
_entity.pdbx_description
1 polymer ?
#
loop_
_entity_poly.entity_id
_entity_poly.type
_entity_poly.pdbx_seq_one_letter_code
_entity_poly.pdbx_strand_id
1 'polypeptide(L)'
;MKSKELVSMNYGDQFYHQGALELLVFNFLLILTILTIWLFKNHRFRFLHETGGAMVYGLIMGLILRYATAPSHFENGIVYDCEKLKAGLSTLLINITNQVYEYQYKREISEHNINVHQGNAMLQKMTFDPSIFFNVLLPPIIFHAGYSLKKRHFFRNLGSVLAYAFLGTAISCIVIGVIMYGFVKAMVHANQLKTGDFHFTDCLLFGSLMSATDPVTVLAIFHELHVDTDLYTLLFGESVLNDAVAIVLT
;
A
#
# COMPACT_ATOMS: atom_id res chain seq x y z
N MET A 1 33.47 5.72 -36.12
CA MET A 1 32.17 6.38 -35.92
C MET A 1 31.01 5.38 -36.05
N LYS A 2 30.90 4.63 -37.16
CA LYS A 2 29.87 3.60 -37.42
C LYS A 2 29.70 2.50 -36.35
N SER A 3 30.78 2.06 -35.70
CA SER A 3 30.74 1.00 -34.69
C SER A 3 30.16 1.42 -33.33
N LYS A 4 30.21 2.72 -32.97
CA LYS A 4 29.59 3.22 -31.73
C LYS A 4 28.09 3.46 -31.89
N GLU A 5 27.64 3.86 -33.08
CA GLU A 5 26.21 3.95 -33.42
C GLU A 5 25.54 2.56 -33.44
N LEU A 6 26.19 1.53 -33.99
CA LEU A 6 25.67 0.16 -33.99
C LEU A 6 25.52 -0.43 -32.59
N VAL A 7 26.44 -0.11 -31.66
CA VAL A 7 26.35 -0.54 -30.26
C VAL A 7 25.26 0.23 -29.51
N SER A 8 25.14 1.54 -29.74
CA SER A 8 24.08 2.36 -29.13
C SER A 8 22.69 2.02 -29.65
N MET A 9 22.56 1.63 -30.92
CA MET A 9 21.29 1.22 -31.54
C MET A 9 20.85 -0.16 -31.05
N ASN A 10 21.77 -1.14 -31.00
CA ASN A 10 21.49 -2.45 -30.39
C ASN A 10 21.11 -2.35 -28.91
N TYR A 11 21.72 -1.42 -28.15
CA TYR A 11 21.39 -1.21 -26.74
C TYR A 11 20.01 -0.58 -26.56
N GLY A 12 19.66 0.39 -27.41
CA GLY A 12 18.31 0.98 -27.46
C GLY A 12 17.26 -0.07 -27.80
N ASP A 13 17.48 -0.88 -28.84
CA ASP A 13 16.56 -1.94 -29.25
C ASP A 13 16.40 -3.02 -28.17
N GLN A 14 17.47 -3.43 -27.48
CA GLN A 14 17.38 -4.36 -26.34
C GLN A 14 16.55 -3.78 -25.18
N PHE A 15 16.72 -2.49 -24.86
CA PHE A 15 15.96 -1.84 -23.80
C PHE A 15 14.47 -1.70 -24.17
N TYR A 16 14.17 -1.41 -25.44
CA TYR A 16 12.80 -1.37 -25.98
C TYR A 16 12.15 -2.76 -25.97
N HIS A 17 12.87 -3.80 -26.39
CA HIS A 17 12.36 -5.18 -26.35
C HIS A 17 12.11 -5.67 -24.93
N GLN A 18 12.99 -5.32 -23.98
CA GLN A 18 12.83 -5.69 -22.59
C GLN A 18 11.65 -4.95 -21.93
N GLY A 19 11.49 -3.65 -22.19
CA GLY A 19 10.31 -2.89 -21.75
C GLY A 19 8.99 -3.39 -22.38
N ALA A 20 9.02 -3.82 -23.63
CA ALA A 20 7.86 -4.42 -24.31
C ALA A 20 7.50 -5.79 -23.72
N LEU A 21 8.48 -6.62 -23.39
CA LEU A 21 8.27 -7.91 -22.71
C LEU A 21 7.69 -7.71 -21.32
N GLU A 22 8.17 -6.73 -20.56
CA GLU A 22 7.60 -6.39 -19.25
C GLU A 22 6.14 -5.93 -19.37
N LEU A 23 5.84 -5.02 -20.30
CA LEU A 23 4.46 -4.59 -20.57
C LEU A 23 3.56 -5.75 -21.00
N LEU A 24 4.07 -6.70 -21.77
CA LEU A 24 3.33 -7.89 -22.21
C LEU A 24 3.06 -8.83 -21.03
N VAL A 25 4.03 -9.01 -20.13
CA VAL A 25 3.84 -9.76 -18.88
C VAL A 25 2.79 -9.07 -18.01
N PHE A 26 2.79 -7.74 -17.88
CA PHE A 26 1.74 -7.02 -17.14
C PHE A 26 0.38 -7.14 -17.78
N ASN A 27 0.30 -7.05 -19.10
CA ASN A 27 -0.95 -7.19 -19.83
C ASN A 27 -1.50 -8.62 -19.68
N PHE A 28 -0.64 -9.63 -19.75
CA PHE A 28 -1.00 -11.02 -19.51
C PHE A 28 -1.50 -11.23 -18.08
N LEU A 29 -0.80 -10.70 -17.09
CA LEU A 29 -1.19 -10.75 -15.68
C LEU A 29 -2.53 -10.05 -15.45
N LEU A 30 -2.77 -8.89 -16.06
CA LEU A 30 -4.07 -8.21 -16.02
C LEU A 30 -5.17 -9.04 -16.67
N ILE A 31 -4.93 -9.62 -17.85
CA ILE A 31 -5.90 -10.51 -18.51
C ILE A 31 -6.21 -11.73 -17.64
N LEU A 32 -5.19 -12.32 -17.02
CA LEU A 32 -5.36 -13.44 -16.09
C LEU A 32 -6.19 -13.02 -14.87
N THR A 33 -5.99 -11.82 -14.31
CA THR A 33 -6.84 -11.30 -13.23
C THR A 33 -8.29 -11.11 -13.66
N ILE A 34 -8.54 -10.60 -14.86
CA ILE A 34 -9.90 -10.42 -15.40
C ILE A 34 -10.59 -11.78 -15.65
N LEU A 35 -9.87 -12.73 -16.25
CA LEU A 35 -10.37 -14.08 -16.52
C LEU A 35 -10.68 -14.84 -15.23
N THR A 36 -9.86 -14.66 -14.20
CA THR A 36 -10.05 -15.31 -12.90
C THR A 36 -11.21 -14.69 -12.11
N ILE A 37 -11.40 -13.36 -12.16
CA ILE A 37 -12.62 -12.70 -11.63
C ILE A 37 -13.87 -13.23 -12.34
N TRP A 38 -13.83 -13.34 -13.67
CA TRP A 38 -14.95 -13.89 -14.44
C TRP A 38 -15.24 -15.36 -14.08
N LEU A 39 -14.20 -16.17 -13.90
CA LEU A 39 -14.33 -17.58 -13.51
C LEU A 39 -14.91 -17.71 -12.10
N PHE A 40 -14.52 -16.86 -11.15
CA PHE A 40 -15.06 -16.84 -9.79
C PHE A 40 -16.54 -16.45 -9.77
N LYS A 41 -16.93 -15.45 -10.58
CA LYS A 41 -18.32 -15.06 -10.78
C LYS A 41 -19.18 -16.19 -11.38
N ASN A 42 -18.60 -16.99 -12.28
CA ASN A 42 -19.32 -18.07 -12.97
C ASN A 42 -19.36 -19.38 -12.16
N HIS A 43 -18.34 -19.63 -11.35
CA HIS A 43 -18.22 -20.82 -10.51
C HIS A 43 -18.52 -20.42 -9.06
N ARG A 44 -19.81 -20.30 -8.69
CA ARG A 44 -20.25 -19.98 -7.31
C ARG A 44 -19.69 -21.00 -6.31
N PHE A 45 -18.51 -20.74 -5.75
CA PHE A 45 -17.94 -21.53 -4.68
C PHE A 45 -18.68 -21.18 -3.38
N ARG A 46 -19.41 -22.16 -2.85
CA ARG A 46 -20.36 -22.01 -1.73
C ARG A 46 -19.74 -21.52 -0.40
N PHE A 47 -18.41 -21.47 -0.28
CA PHE A 47 -17.70 -21.17 0.97
C PHE A 47 -16.77 -19.95 0.93
N LEU A 48 -16.54 -19.33 -0.23
CA LEU A 48 -15.65 -18.17 -0.36
C LEU A 48 -16.43 -16.97 -0.89
N HIS A 49 -16.55 -15.94 -0.06
CA HIS A 49 -17.10 -14.64 -0.46
C HIS A 49 -16.13 -13.94 -1.43
N GLU A 50 -16.67 -13.21 -2.41
CA GLU A 50 -15.93 -12.59 -3.52
C GLU A 50 -14.75 -11.71 -3.04
N THR A 51 -14.93 -11.01 -1.92
CA THR A 51 -13.87 -10.19 -1.30
C THR A 51 -12.75 -11.01 -0.63
N GLY A 52 -13.09 -12.13 0.01
CA GLY A 52 -12.10 -13.03 0.63
C GLY A 52 -11.24 -13.74 -0.43
N GLY A 53 -11.87 -14.11 -1.55
CA GLY A 53 -11.15 -14.60 -2.73
C GLY A 53 -10.14 -13.56 -3.23
N ALA A 54 -10.58 -12.32 -3.44
CA ALA A 54 -9.72 -11.24 -3.93
C ALA A 54 -8.48 -10.98 -3.05
N MET A 55 -8.60 -11.05 -1.72
CA MET A 55 -7.46 -10.91 -0.80
C MET A 55 -6.43 -12.04 -0.96
N VAL A 56 -6.89 -13.30 -1.02
CA VAL A 56 -6.02 -14.46 -1.20
C VAL A 56 -5.32 -14.40 -2.57
N TYR A 57 -6.04 -13.98 -3.62
CA TYR A 57 -5.46 -13.79 -4.94
C TYR A 57 -4.43 -12.65 -4.96
N GLY A 58 -4.69 -11.52 -4.31
CA GLY A 58 -3.73 -10.43 -4.17
C GLY A 58 -2.44 -10.89 -3.50
N LEU A 59 -2.53 -11.76 -2.49
CA LEU A 59 -1.38 -12.32 -1.80
C LEU A 59 -0.56 -13.27 -2.70
N ILE A 60 -1.23 -14.21 -3.38
CA ILE A 60 -0.58 -15.14 -4.31
C ILE A 60 0.08 -14.38 -5.46
N MET A 61 -0.64 -13.41 -6.02
CA MET A 61 -0.17 -12.59 -7.12
C MET A 61 1.02 -11.71 -6.70
N GLY A 62 0.96 -11.10 -5.51
CA GLY A 62 2.06 -10.33 -4.94
C GLY A 62 3.32 -11.17 -4.69
N LEU A 63 3.17 -12.42 -4.25
CA LEU A 63 4.27 -13.38 -4.13
C LEU A 63 4.87 -13.73 -5.49
N ILE A 64 4.04 -14.02 -6.48
CA ILE A 64 4.49 -14.30 -7.86
C ILE A 64 5.25 -13.11 -8.41
N LEU A 65 4.74 -11.89 -8.25
CA LEU A 65 5.42 -10.67 -8.70
C LEU A 65 6.76 -10.47 -8.00
N ARG A 66 6.82 -10.68 -6.68
CA ARG A 66 8.07 -10.59 -5.90
C ARG A 66 9.15 -11.55 -6.41
N TYR A 67 8.78 -12.76 -6.81
CA TYR A 67 9.74 -13.77 -7.28
C TYR A 67 10.00 -13.72 -8.80
N ALA A 68 9.04 -13.24 -9.60
CA ALA A 68 9.18 -13.13 -11.05
C ALA A 68 9.97 -11.89 -11.47
N THR A 69 9.99 -10.85 -10.64
CA THR A 69 10.77 -9.62 -10.91
C THR A 69 12.21 -9.84 -10.47
N ALA A 70 13.07 -10.29 -11.39
CA ALA A 70 14.50 -10.35 -11.15
C ALA A 70 15.05 -8.95 -10.80
N PRO A 71 16.06 -8.84 -9.90
CA PRO A 71 16.71 -7.56 -9.66
C PRO A 71 17.26 -7.04 -10.98
N SER A 72 16.77 -5.87 -11.42
CA SER A 72 17.29 -5.23 -12.62
C SER A 72 18.78 -5.02 -12.39
N HIS A 73 19.62 -5.62 -13.24
CA HIS A 73 21.06 -5.32 -13.28
C HIS A 73 21.17 -3.82 -13.52
N PHE A 74 21.41 -3.05 -12.46
CA PHE A 74 21.88 -1.69 -12.62
C PHE A 74 23.21 -1.84 -13.36
N GLU A 75 23.28 -1.33 -14.59
CA GLU A 75 24.58 -1.11 -15.21
C GLU A 75 25.45 -0.40 -14.19
N ASN A 76 26.69 -0.86 -14.05
CA ASN A 76 27.69 -0.33 -13.13
C ASN A 76 27.80 1.20 -13.30
N GLY A 77 26.95 1.93 -12.58
CA GLY A 77 26.94 3.37 -12.50
C GLY A 77 28.15 3.75 -11.68
N ILE A 78 29.00 4.59 -12.25
CA ILE A 78 30.14 5.15 -11.54
C ILE A 78 29.58 6.02 -10.40
N VAL A 79 29.76 5.59 -9.16
CA VAL A 79 29.41 6.37 -7.98
C VAL A 79 30.44 7.48 -7.87
N TYR A 80 30.03 8.74 -8.04
CA TYR A 80 30.90 9.89 -7.83
C TYR A 80 30.88 10.25 -6.34
N ASP A 81 32.05 10.19 -5.69
CA ASP A 81 32.21 10.71 -4.33
C ASP A 81 31.91 12.21 -4.30
N CYS A 82 31.08 12.62 -3.36
CA CYS A 82 30.58 13.99 -3.23
C CYS A 82 31.73 15.00 -2.97
N GLU A 83 32.88 14.54 -2.47
CA GLU A 83 34.10 15.35 -2.28
C GLU A 83 34.66 15.95 -3.59
N LYS A 84 34.35 15.38 -4.76
CA LYS A 84 34.83 15.88 -6.05
C LYS A 84 33.84 16.77 -6.80
N LEU A 85 32.61 16.96 -6.28
CA LEU A 85 31.59 17.79 -6.93
C LEU A 85 31.58 19.22 -6.35
N LYS A 86 32.08 20.18 -7.11
CA LYS A 86 32.15 21.60 -6.70
C LYS A 86 30.85 22.38 -6.95
N ALA A 87 29.85 21.77 -7.62
CA ALA A 87 28.53 22.34 -7.84
C ALA A 87 27.51 21.23 -8.13
N GLY A 88 26.31 21.31 -7.56
CA GLY A 88 25.16 20.52 -7.99
C GLY A 88 24.66 21.09 -9.31
N LEU A 89 24.96 20.44 -10.43
CA LEU A 89 24.46 20.86 -11.74
C LEU A 89 22.98 20.44 -11.84
N SER A 90 22.06 21.35 -11.52
CA SER A 90 20.61 21.14 -11.68
C SER A 90 20.20 21.04 -13.15
N THR A 91 21.08 21.44 -14.07
CA THR A 91 20.83 21.52 -15.51
C THR A 91 22.02 20.97 -16.30
N LEU A 92 21.77 19.97 -17.13
CA LEU A 92 22.75 19.38 -18.05
C LEU A 92 22.48 19.95 -19.45
N LEU A 93 23.37 20.82 -19.91
CA LEU A 93 23.29 21.42 -21.25
C LEU A 93 24.06 20.53 -22.23
N ILE A 94 23.37 19.93 -23.19
CA ILE A 94 23.98 19.08 -24.21
C ILE A 94 23.93 19.83 -25.54
N ASN A 95 25.11 20.09 -26.12
CA ASN A 95 25.22 20.70 -27.43
C ASN A 95 25.30 19.60 -28.49
N ILE A 96 24.24 19.42 -29.28
CA ILE A 96 24.21 18.49 -30.40
C ILE A 96 23.97 19.31 -31.67
N THR A 97 24.86 19.16 -32.65
CA THR A 97 24.71 19.78 -33.98
C THR A 97 24.37 21.28 -33.93
N ASN A 98 25.11 22.04 -33.12
CA ASN A 98 24.99 23.49 -32.99
C ASN A 98 23.66 24.00 -32.40
N GLN A 99 22.91 23.13 -31.71
CA GLN A 99 21.79 23.50 -30.85
C GLN A 99 22.02 22.98 -29.44
N VAL A 100 21.78 23.85 -28.45
CA VAL A 100 21.97 23.54 -27.03
C VAL A 100 20.63 23.14 -26.44
N TYR A 101 20.54 21.91 -25.95
CA TYR A 101 19.38 21.38 -25.26
C TYR A 101 19.62 21.39 -23.75
N GLU A 102 18.69 21.97 -22.99
CA GLU A 102 18.74 22.00 -21.53
C GLU A 102 17.93 20.83 -20.97
N TYR A 103 18.59 19.98 -20.18
CA TYR A 103 17.96 18.87 -19.47
C TYR A 103 17.98 19.15 -17.97
N GLN A 104 16.81 19.39 -17.35
CA GLN A 104 16.69 19.57 -15.91
C GLN A 104 16.51 18.21 -15.22
N TYR A 105 17.46 17.82 -14.36
CA TYR A 105 17.38 16.54 -13.66
C TYR A 105 16.58 16.71 -12.36
N LYS A 106 15.30 16.34 -12.36
CA LYS A 106 14.46 16.33 -11.15
C LYS A 106 14.54 14.95 -10.50
N ARG A 107 15.48 14.77 -9.56
CA ARG A 107 15.51 13.60 -8.68
C ARG A 107 15.61 14.03 -7.22
N GLU A 108 14.81 13.40 -6.37
CA GLU A 108 14.92 13.49 -4.92
C GLU A 108 16.14 12.68 -4.46
N ILE A 109 16.96 13.26 -3.59
CA ILE A 109 18.08 12.56 -2.96
C ILE A 109 17.51 11.89 -1.70
N SER A 110 17.39 10.56 -1.74
CA SER A 110 17.00 9.79 -0.55
C SER A 110 18.24 9.58 0.32
N GLU A 111 18.17 9.98 1.58
CA GLU A 111 19.27 9.95 2.56
C GLU A 111 19.52 8.53 3.13
N HIS A 112 18.95 7.48 2.52
CA HIS A 112 19.08 6.10 2.98
C HIS A 112 19.97 5.26 2.06
N ASN A 113 20.78 4.40 2.68
CA ASN A 113 21.65 3.43 2.01
C ASN A 113 20.79 2.47 1.18
N ILE A 114 20.87 2.57 -0.15
CA ILE A 114 20.02 1.80 -1.06
C ILE A 114 20.57 0.38 -1.13
N ASN A 115 19.98 -0.54 -0.36
CA ASN A 115 20.25 -1.97 -0.52
C ASN A 115 19.89 -2.40 -1.96
N VAL A 116 20.69 -3.28 -2.56
CA VAL A 116 20.54 -3.78 -3.96
C VAL A 116 19.14 -4.34 -4.26
N HIS A 117 18.40 -4.76 -3.23
CA HIS A 117 17.02 -5.26 -3.34
C HIS A 117 15.93 -4.17 -3.35
N GLN A 118 16.26 -2.92 -3.04
CA GLN A 118 15.33 -1.79 -3.01
C GLN A 118 15.12 -1.15 -4.40
N GLY A 119 15.97 -1.49 -5.38
CA GLY A 119 16.13 -0.77 -6.65
C GLY A 119 15.31 -1.28 -7.84
N ASN A 120 14.28 -2.10 -7.63
CA ASN A 120 13.40 -2.51 -8.74
C ASN A 120 12.47 -1.35 -9.10
N ALA A 121 12.89 -0.48 -10.03
CA ALA A 121 12.10 0.66 -10.53
C ALA A 121 10.68 0.25 -11.00
N MET A 122 10.53 -1.02 -11.39
CA MET A 122 9.25 -1.62 -11.76
C MET A 122 8.32 -1.84 -10.55
N LEU A 123 8.82 -2.34 -9.41
CA LEU A 123 8.05 -2.48 -8.16
C LEU A 123 7.64 -1.12 -7.58
N GLN A 124 8.50 -0.12 -7.71
CA GLN A 124 8.19 1.25 -7.28
C GLN A 124 7.03 1.85 -8.09
N LYS A 125 6.97 1.60 -9.40
CA LYS A 125 5.86 2.03 -10.27
C LYS A 125 4.55 1.27 -10.03
N MET A 126 4.61 0.09 -9.40
CA MET A 126 3.44 -0.70 -9.01
C MET A 126 2.93 -0.43 -7.60
N THR A 127 3.69 0.33 -6.80
CA THR A 127 3.22 0.76 -5.49
C THR A 127 2.14 1.81 -5.70
N PHE A 128 0.94 1.52 -5.19
CA PHE A 128 -0.19 2.44 -5.27
C PHE A 128 0.06 3.65 -4.36
N ASP A 129 -0.20 4.86 -4.85
CA ASP A 129 -0.06 6.07 -4.04
C ASP A 129 -1.17 6.11 -2.97
N PRO A 130 -0.83 6.08 -1.66
CA PRO A 130 -1.82 6.15 -0.60
C PRO A 130 -2.68 7.42 -0.68
N SER A 131 -2.13 8.52 -1.18
CA SER A 131 -2.84 9.79 -1.30
C SER A 131 -4.00 9.70 -2.28
N ILE A 132 -3.83 8.96 -3.38
CA ILE A 132 -4.93 8.70 -4.33
C ILE A 132 -5.96 7.77 -3.69
N PHE A 133 -5.52 6.77 -2.93
CA PHE A 133 -6.43 5.88 -2.21
C PHE A 133 -7.35 6.66 -1.27
N PHE A 134 -6.76 7.40 -0.33
CA PHE A 134 -7.48 8.08 0.74
C PHE A 134 -8.28 9.29 0.24
N ASN A 135 -7.77 10.05 -0.74
CA ASN A 135 -8.44 11.27 -1.19
C ASN A 135 -9.43 11.05 -2.34
N VAL A 136 -9.27 10.00 -3.14
CA VAL A 136 -10.08 9.80 -4.36
C VAL A 136 -10.96 8.55 -4.27
N LEU A 137 -10.41 7.40 -3.83
CA LEU A 137 -11.14 6.13 -3.84
C LEU A 137 -11.99 5.92 -2.59
N LEU A 138 -11.46 6.28 -1.42
CA LEU A 138 -12.14 6.07 -0.13
C LEU A 138 -13.44 6.89 0.02
N PRO A 139 -13.52 8.19 -0.37
CA PRO A 139 -14.74 8.98 -0.14
C PRO A 139 -15.98 8.46 -0.88
N PRO A 140 -15.92 8.07 -2.17
CA PRO A 140 -17.07 7.47 -2.85
C PRO A 140 -17.54 6.15 -2.22
N ILE A 141 -16.63 5.32 -1.71
CA ILE A 141 -16.97 4.04 -1.06
C ILE A 141 -17.75 4.29 0.23
N ILE A 142 -17.22 5.16 1.10
CA ILE A 142 -17.90 5.54 2.35
C ILE A 142 -19.23 6.22 2.05
N PHE A 143 -19.28 7.07 1.02
CA PHE A 143 -20.52 7.74 0.61
C PHE A 143 -21.58 6.75 0.14
N HIS A 144 -21.23 5.78 -0.71
CA HIS A 144 -22.17 4.76 -1.19
C HIS A 144 -22.69 3.89 -0.03
N ALA A 145 -21.80 3.43 0.85
CA ALA A 145 -22.18 2.67 2.04
C ALA A 145 -23.06 3.51 2.99
N GLY A 146 -22.73 4.78 3.17
CA GLY A 146 -23.50 5.78 3.91
C GLY A 146 -24.89 6.05 3.33
N TYR A 147 -25.00 6.10 2.00
CA TYR A 147 -26.25 6.37 1.28
C TYR A 147 -27.24 5.20 1.37
N SER A 148 -26.75 3.96 1.33
CA SER A 148 -27.58 2.76 1.46
C SER A 148 -28.14 2.53 2.87
N LEU A 149 -27.73 3.31 3.88
CA LEU A 149 -28.22 3.18 5.25
C LEU A 149 -29.57 3.85 5.49
N LYS A 150 -30.43 3.14 6.23
CA LYS A 150 -31.72 3.65 6.69
C LYS A 150 -31.53 4.71 7.77
N LYS A 151 -31.48 5.99 7.38
CA LYS A 151 -31.26 7.16 8.28
C LYS A 151 -32.04 7.09 9.61
N ARG A 152 -33.32 6.70 9.59
CA ARG A 152 -34.16 6.64 10.80
C ARG A 152 -33.66 5.66 11.87
N HIS A 153 -33.08 4.53 11.47
CA HIS A 153 -32.55 3.53 12.40
C HIS A 153 -31.19 3.94 12.94
N PHE A 154 -30.34 4.53 12.09
CA PHE A 154 -29.03 5.04 12.48
C PHE A 154 -29.14 6.14 13.55
N PHE A 155 -29.96 7.17 13.32
CA PHE A 155 -30.10 8.26 14.29
C PHE A 155 -30.75 7.83 15.61
N ARG A 156 -31.59 6.77 15.61
CA ARG A 156 -32.19 6.23 16.83
C ARG A 156 -31.19 5.47 17.70
N ASN A 157 -30.21 4.81 17.08
CA ASN A 157 -29.20 4.00 17.76
C ASN A 157 -27.83 4.69 17.86
N LEU A 158 -27.72 5.96 17.44
CA LEU A 158 -26.47 6.72 17.35
C LEU A 158 -25.67 6.73 18.66
N GLY A 159 -26.35 6.85 19.81
CA GLY A 159 -25.69 6.82 21.11
C GLY A 159 -24.98 5.50 21.40
N SER A 160 -25.58 4.37 21.00
CA SER A 160 -24.98 3.04 21.14
C SER A 160 -23.77 2.89 20.22
N VAL A 161 -23.90 3.35 18.97
CA VAL A 161 -22.82 3.35 17.97
C VAL A 161 -21.62 4.18 18.46
N LEU A 162 -21.87 5.40 18.94
CA LEU A 162 -20.83 6.26 19.52
C LEU A 162 -20.19 5.61 20.74
N ALA A 163 -20.99 5.04 21.65
CA ALA A 163 -20.46 4.38 22.84
C ALA A 163 -19.54 3.21 22.46
N TYR A 164 -19.95 2.34 21.53
CA TYR A 164 -19.13 1.23 21.07
C TYR A 164 -17.88 1.70 20.32
N ALA A 165 -18.00 2.71 19.45
CA ALA A 165 -16.86 3.26 18.74
C ALA A 165 -15.82 3.86 19.71
N PHE A 166 -16.22 4.67 20.69
CA PHE A 166 -15.28 5.31 21.62
C PHE A 166 -14.77 4.36 22.70
N LEU A 167 -15.65 3.65 23.42
CA LEU A 167 -15.19 2.72 24.47
C LEU A 167 -14.46 1.53 23.86
N GLY A 168 -15.00 0.95 22.78
CA GLY A 168 -14.42 -0.22 22.14
C GLY A 168 -13.01 0.06 21.62
N THR A 169 -12.79 1.20 20.98
CA THR A 169 -11.47 1.58 20.49
C THR A 169 -10.51 1.97 21.60
N ALA A 170 -10.96 2.73 22.59
CA ALA A 170 -10.11 3.10 23.73
C ALA A 170 -9.65 1.84 24.51
N ILE A 171 -10.55 0.90 24.76
CA ILE A 171 -10.22 -0.36 25.43
C ILE A 171 -9.28 -1.19 24.54
N SER A 172 -9.56 -1.32 23.24
CA SER A 172 -8.72 -2.09 22.31
C SER A 172 -7.31 -1.50 22.20
N CYS A 173 -7.19 -0.17 22.09
CA CYS A 173 -5.93 0.56 22.07
C CYS A 173 -5.10 0.30 23.34
N ILE A 174 -5.71 0.43 24.53
CA ILE A 174 -5.02 0.19 25.81
C ILE A 174 -4.59 -1.28 25.91
N VAL A 175 -5.47 -2.23 25.58
CA VAL A 175 -5.17 -3.66 25.68
C VAL A 175 -4.03 -4.05 24.75
N ILE A 176 -4.10 -3.66 23.46
CA ILE A 176 -3.06 -3.95 22.47
C ILE A 176 -1.75 -3.25 22.86
N GLY A 177 -1.81 -1.99 23.31
CA GLY A 177 -0.63 -1.24 23.74
C GLY A 177 0.06 -1.84 24.96
N VAL A 178 -0.70 -2.32 25.96
CA VAL A 178 -0.14 -3.01 27.13
C VAL A 178 0.46 -4.36 26.74
N ILE A 179 -0.18 -5.13 25.86
CA ILE A 179 0.36 -6.40 25.35
C ILE A 179 1.67 -6.16 24.61
N MET A 180 1.71 -5.16 23.73
CA MET A 180 2.92 -4.78 22.99
C MET A 180 4.03 -4.33 23.93
N TYR A 181 3.72 -3.51 24.94
CA TYR A 181 4.69 -3.09 25.95
C TYR A 181 5.26 -4.29 26.73
N GLY A 182 4.42 -5.26 27.09
CA GLY A 182 4.84 -6.51 27.71
C GLY A 182 5.78 -7.32 26.81
N PHE A 183 5.48 -7.42 25.53
CA PHE A 183 6.32 -8.09 24.54
C PHE A 183 7.69 -7.41 24.37
N VAL A 184 7.71 -6.07 24.28
CA VAL A 184 8.94 -5.27 24.21
C VAL A 184 9.80 -5.49 25.47
N LYS A 185 9.19 -5.45 26.66
CA LYS A 185 9.90 -5.73 27.92
C LYS A 185 10.44 -7.15 27.99
N ALA A 186 9.70 -8.14 27.50
CA ALA A 186 10.17 -9.52 27.41
C ALA A 186 11.37 -9.66 26.48
N MET A 187 11.37 -8.98 25.33
CA MET A 187 12.50 -9.00 24.38
C MET A 187 13.74 -8.28 24.91
N VAL A 188 13.57 -7.21 25.70
CA VAL A 188 14.68 -6.58 26.44
C VAL A 188 15.27 -7.55 27.46
N HIS A 189 14.44 -8.30 28.20
CA HIS A 189 14.91 -9.31 29.14
C HIS A 189 15.65 -10.48 28.44
N ALA A 190 15.25 -10.80 27.21
CA ALA A 190 15.90 -11.79 26.35
C ALA A 190 17.20 -11.29 25.67
N ASN A 191 17.72 -10.11 26.03
CA ASN A 191 18.92 -9.48 25.43
C ASN A 191 18.86 -9.25 23.91
N GLN A 192 17.66 -9.27 23.31
CA GLN A 192 17.46 -9.03 21.87
C GLN A 192 17.32 -7.54 21.54
N LEU A 193 16.91 -6.71 22.50
CA LEU A 193 16.75 -5.26 22.35
C LEU A 193 17.50 -4.48 23.43
N LYS A 194 18.04 -3.32 23.07
CA LYS A 194 18.64 -2.38 24.03
C LYS A 194 17.55 -1.71 24.85
N THR A 195 17.84 -1.51 26.14
CA THR A 195 16.93 -0.78 27.04
C THR A 195 16.95 0.69 26.65
N GLY A 196 15.93 1.16 25.93
CA GLY A 196 15.78 2.60 25.63
C GLY A 196 15.10 2.94 24.30
N ASP A 197 14.99 1.99 23.37
CA ASP A 197 14.53 2.33 22.00
C ASP A 197 13.01 2.50 21.87
N PHE A 198 12.22 2.02 22.85
CA PHE A 198 10.76 2.03 22.78
C PHE A 198 10.13 2.55 24.08
N HIS A 199 9.36 3.62 23.95
CA HIS A 199 8.56 4.19 25.04
C HIS A 199 7.18 3.55 25.10
N PHE A 200 6.50 3.69 26.24
CA PHE A 200 5.11 3.23 26.39
C PHE A 200 4.17 3.93 25.39
N THR A 201 4.46 5.20 25.08
CA THR A 201 3.72 5.97 24.06
C THR A 201 3.78 5.30 22.69
N ASP A 202 4.94 4.78 22.26
CA ASP A 202 5.06 4.10 20.95
C ASP A 202 4.23 2.82 20.89
N CYS A 203 4.13 2.11 22.02
CA CYS A 203 3.27 0.92 22.14
C CYS A 203 1.79 1.30 22.09
N LEU A 204 1.40 2.43 22.70
CA LEU A 204 0.04 2.95 22.66
C LEU A 204 -0.33 3.46 21.26
N LEU A 205 0.59 4.12 20.55
CA LEU A 205 0.43 4.52 19.14
C LEU A 205 0.25 3.30 18.24
N PHE A 206 0.99 2.21 18.49
CA PHE A 206 0.73 0.95 17.80
C PHE A 206 -0.67 0.39 18.14
N GLY A 207 -1.09 0.51 19.39
CA GLY A 207 -2.43 0.14 19.85
C GLY A 207 -3.54 0.94 19.16
N SER A 208 -3.39 2.26 18.99
CA SER A 208 -4.38 3.10 18.31
C SER A 208 -4.50 2.75 16.83
N LEU A 209 -3.37 2.56 16.14
CA LEU A 209 -3.34 2.13 14.74
C LEU A 209 -4.01 0.78 14.51
N MET A 210 -3.78 -0.19 15.41
CA MET A 210 -4.39 -1.52 15.31
C MET A 210 -5.85 -1.56 15.78
N SER A 211 -6.33 -0.50 16.45
CA SER A 211 -7.70 -0.42 16.91
C SER A 211 -8.69 -0.08 15.78
N ALA A 212 -8.22 0.55 14.70
CA ALA A 212 -8.98 0.78 13.47
C ALA A 212 -9.40 -0.55 12.84
N THR A 213 -10.72 -0.80 12.74
CA THR A 213 -11.31 -2.04 12.21
C THR A 213 -12.00 -1.75 10.88
N ASP A 214 -11.65 -2.51 9.83
CA ASP A 214 -12.33 -2.44 8.54
C ASP A 214 -13.33 -3.61 8.39
N PRO A 215 -14.66 -3.35 8.44
CA PRO A 215 -15.67 -4.36 8.34
C PRO A 215 -16.12 -4.58 6.89
N VAL A 216 -15.48 -4.02 5.86
CA VAL A 216 -15.97 -4.07 4.46
C VAL A 216 -16.36 -5.48 4.03
N THR A 217 -15.56 -6.49 4.39
CA THR A 217 -15.86 -7.89 4.07
C THR A 217 -17.04 -8.44 4.87
N VAL A 218 -17.15 -8.10 6.15
CA VAL A 218 -18.24 -8.55 7.03
C VAL A 218 -19.56 -7.90 6.61
N LEU A 219 -19.53 -6.60 6.27
CA LEU A 219 -20.68 -5.86 5.78
C LEU A 219 -21.23 -6.45 4.48
N ALA A 220 -20.36 -6.83 3.55
CA ALA A 220 -20.76 -7.44 2.30
C ALA A 220 -21.47 -8.78 2.52
N ILE A 221 -20.94 -9.63 3.41
CA ILE A 221 -21.57 -10.89 3.80
C ILE A 221 -22.94 -10.66 4.48
N PHE A 222 -23.04 -9.68 5.38
CA PHE A 222 -24.28 -9.37 6.08
C PHE A 222 -25.37 -8.85 5.14
N HIS A 223 -24.97 -8.13 4.09
CA HIS A 223 -25.88 -7.72 3.03
C HIS A 223 -26.43 -8.92 2.24
N GLU A 224 -25.59 -9.91 1.90
CA GLU A 224 -26.05 -11.14 1.23
C GLU A 224 -26.97 -11.99 2.12
N LEU A 225 -26.66 -12.08 3.41
CA LEU A 225 -27.41 -12.86 4.39
C LEU A 225 -28.73 -12.20 4.84
N HIS A 226 -29.05 -11.00 4.34
CA HIS A 226 -30.26 -10.24 4.73
C HIS A 226 -30.41 -10.08 6.25
N VAL A 227 -29.30 -9.76 6.92
CA VAL A 227 -29.25 -9.54 8.37
C VAL A 227 -30.06 -8.30 8.76
N ASP A 228 -30.52 -8.27 10.02
CA ASP A 228 -31.25 -7.14 10.59
C ASP A 228 -30.55 -5.79 10.34
N THR A 229 -31.35 -4.83 9.86
CA THR A 229 -30.81 -3.51 9.50
C THR A 229 -30.23 -2.74 10.68
N ASP A 230 -30.65 -3.04 11.91
CA ASP A 230 -30.09 -2.43 13.12
C ASP A 230 -28.65 -2.90 13.39
N LEU A 231 -28.35 -4.19 13.17
CA LEU A 231 -27.00 -4.73 13.36
C LEU A 231 -26.04 -4.23 12.26
N TYR A 232 -26.51 -4.20 11.00
CA TYR A 232 -25.75 -3.63 9.89
C TYR A 232 -25.38 -2.16 10.15
N THR A 233 -26.36 -1.39 10.62
CA THR A 233 -26.20 0.04 10.93
C THR A 233 -25.24 0.27 12.09
N LEU A 234 -25.29 -0.59 13.11
CA LEU A 234 -24.41 -0.49 14.28
C LEU A 234 -22.96 -0.82 13.93
N LEU A 235 -22.72 -1.92 13.22
CA LEU A 235 -21.38 -2.34 12.81
C LEU A 235 -20.74 -1.33 11.85
N PHE A 236 -21.48 -0.87 10.84
CA PHE A 236 -20.98 0.16 9.93
C PHE A 236 -20.59 1.44 10.66
N GLY A 237 -21.47 1.92 11.55
CA GLY A 237 -21.23 3.16 12.27
C GLY A 237 -20.07 3.05 13.25
N GLU A 238 -19.90 1.89 13.91
CA GLU A 238 -18.78 1.61 14.80
C GLU A 238 -17.47 1.71 14.05
N SER A 239 -17.34 1.05 12.90
CA SER A 239 -16.09 1.03 12.15
C SER A 239 -15.72 2.37 11.51
N VAL A 240 -16.69 3.13 10.98
CA VAL A 240 -16.41 4.47 10.43
C VAL A 240 -15.99 5.45 11.53
N LEU A 241 -16.63 5.41 12.69
CA LEU A 241 -16.27 6.29 13.81
C LEU A 241 -14.97 5.85 14.47
N ASN A 242 -14.72 4.54 14.54
CA ASN A 242 -13.47 3.97 15.02
C ASN A 242 -12.26 4.56 14.30
N ASP A 243 -12.25 4.55 12.96
CA ASP A 243 -11.13 5.10 12.18
C ASP A 243 -10.85 6.57 12.55
N ALA A 244 -11.90 7.38 12.74
CA ALA A 244 -11.76 8.77 13.16
C ALA A 244 -11.19 8.88 14.59
N VAL A 245 -11.64 8.02 15.52
CA VAL A 245 -11.13 7.99 16.90
C VAL A 245 -9.68 7.51 16.93
N ALA A 246 -9.31 6.50 16.16
CA ALA A 246 -7.95 5.99 16.04
C ALA A 246 -6.99 7.07 15.53
N ILE A 247 -7.39 7.85 14.52
CA ILE A 247 -6.60 8.99 14.02
C ILE A 247 -6.41 10.05 15.10
N VAL A 248 -7.41 10.31 15.94
CA VAL A 248 -7.31 11.30 17.04
C VAL A 248 -6.45 10.79 18.21
N LEU A 249 -6.41 9.47 18.43
CA LEU A 249 -5.60 8.84 19.48
C LEU A 249 -4.12 8.68 19.09
N THR A 250 -3.80 8.78 17.79
CA THR A 250 -2.45 8.66 17.23
C THR A 250 -1.77 10.02 17.18
#